data_AF-A0A525I8Y2-F1
#
_entry.id   AF-A0A525I8Y2-F1
#
_cell.length_a   1.000
_cell.length_b   1.000
_cell.length_c   1.000
_cell.angle_alpha   90.00
_cell.angle_beta   90.00
_cell.angle_gamma   90.00
#
_symmetry.space_group_name_H-M   'P 1'
#
loop_
_entity.id
_entity.type
_entity.pdbx_description
1 polymer ?
#
loop_
_entity_poly.entity_id
_entity_poly.type
_entity_poly.pdbx_seq_one_letter_code
_entity_poly.pdbx_strand_id
1 'polypeptide(L)'
;MSVARPDGGSGGIVIGLPGWVDDLVRDAPTSFDDDVSRMDLAIALSRASLQRGGAPFGAAVFAGPKLVAAGVNRVQASGLSFAHAEMIALARAQRVIGRSRVPINGPFALVTSTEPCCQCLGALFF
;
A
#
# COMPACT_ATOMS: atom_id res chain seq x y z
N MET A 1 18.65 14.09 -26.79
CA MET A 1 17.88 12.82 -26.73
C MET A 1 16.43 13.22 -26.53
N SER A 2 15.63 13.18 -27.60
CA SER A 2 14.24 13.66 -27.58
C SER A 2 13.37 12.60 -26.90
N VAL A 3 12.77 12.92 -25.75
CA VAL A 3 11.75 12.08 -25.14
C VAL A 3 10.46 12.32 -25.92
N ALA A 4 10.07 11.35 -26.75
CA ALA A 4 8.75 11.33 -27.35
C ALA A 4 7.69 11.35 -26.25
N ARG A 5 6.73 12.27 -26.36
CA ARG A 5 5.54 12.29 -25.48
C ARG A 5 4.57 11.21 -25.96
N PRO A 6 4.07 10.33 -25.07
CA PRO A 6 3.01 9.43 -25.46
C PRO A 6 1.68 10.20 -25.57
N ASP A 7 1.15 10.15 -26.79
CA ASP A 7 -0.25 10.04 -27.19
C ASP A 7 -1.33 10.04 -26.08
N GLY A 8 -2.15 11.10 -26.09
CA GLY A 8 -3.63 11.05 -26.03
C GLY A 8 -4.37 10.49 -24.79
N GLY A 9 -3.70 9.83 -23.84
CA GLY A 9 -4.32 9.34 -22.60
C GLY A 9 -4.37 10.43 -21.53
N SER A 10 -5.45 10.48 -20.74
CA SER A 10 -5.56 11.37 -19.57
C SER A 10 -4.26 11.35 -18.75
N GLY A 11 -3.62 12.51 -18.58
CA GLY A 11 -2.26 12.65 -18.01
C GLY A 11 -2.16 12.30 -16.52
N GLY A 12 -2.39 11.03 -16.17
CA GLY A 12 -2.35 10.51 -14.80
C GLY A 12 -1.25 9.48 -14.60
N ILE A 13 -0.76 9.37 -13.36
CA ILE A 13 0.14 8.30 -12.94
C ILE A 13 -0.72 7.09 -12.53
N VAL A 14 -0.51 5.96 -13.20
CA VAL A 14 -1.21 4.70 -12.92
C VAL A 14 -0.24 3.68 -12.35
N ILE A 15 -0.48 3.26 -11.10
CA ILE A 15 0.26 2.17 -10.45
C ILE A 15 -0.74 1.07 -10.14
N GLY A 16 -0.67 -0.03 -10.90
CA GLY A 16 -1.46 -1.21 -10.65
C GLY A 16 -0.90 -2.04 -9.50
N LEU A 17 -1.80 -2.57 -8.67
CA LEU A 17 -1.48 -3.73 -7.84
C LEU A 17 -1.78 -5.01 -8.61
N PRO A 18 -0.96 -6.06 -8.44
CA PRO A 18 -1.22 -7.34 -9.05
C PRO A 18 -2.42 -8.01 -8.37
N GLY A 19 -3.25 -8.74 -9.14
CA GLY A 19 -4.51 -9.31 -8.67
C GLY A 19 -4.38 -10.22 -7.44
N TRP A 20 -3.23 -10.88 -7.27
CA TRP A 20 -2.96 -11.71 -6.10
C TRP A 20 -3.01 -10.95 -4.76
N VAL A 21 -2.81 -9.62 -4.77
CA VAL A 21 -2.94 -8.81 -3.54
C VAL A 21 -4.39 -8.76 -3.11
N ASP A 22 -5.30 -8.57 -4.06
CA ASP A 22 -6.73 -8.56 -3.77
C ASP A 22 -7.23 -9.97 -3.41
N ASP A 23 -6.65 -11.02 -4.01
CA ASP A 23 -6.92 -12.40 -3.61
C ASP A 23 -6.50 -12.69 -2.17
N LEU A 24 -5.26 -12.34 -1.81
CA LEU A 24 -4.73 -12.52 -0.45
C LEU A 24 -5.57 -11.75 0.57
N VAL A 25 -5.95 -10.51 0.25
CA VAL A 25 -6.79 -9.67 1.12
C VAL A 25 -8.20 -10.24 1.26
N ARG A 26 -8.79 -10.78 0.18
CA ARG A 26 -10.12 -11.40 0.22
C ARG A 26 -10.13 -12.67 1.07
N ASP A 27 -9.05 -13.44 1.04
CA ASP A 27 -8.90 -14.69 1.79
C ASP A 27 -8.45 -14.45 3.25
N ALA A 28 -8.11 -13.21 3.61
CA ALA A 28 -7.72 -12.83 4.96
C ALA A 28 -8.93 -12.73 5.91
N PRO A 29 -8.72 -12.75 7.24
CA PRO A 29 -9.79 -12.55 8.21
C PRO A 29 -10.59 -11.26 7.96
N THR A 30 -11.88 -11.28 8.28
CA THR A 30 -12.74 -10.10 8.17
C THR A 30 -12.54 -9.10 9.32
N SER A 31 -11.82 -9.50 10.38
CA SER A 31 -11.53 -8.71 11.59
C SER A 31 -10.08 -8.94 12.04
N PHE A 32 -9.41 -7.87 12.46
CA PHE A 32 -8.02 -7.85 12.93
C PHE A 32 -7.96 -7.16 14.29
N ASP A 33 -8.23 -7.93 15.34
CA ASP A 33 -8.56 -7.42 16.67
C ASP A 33 -7.34 -6.92 17.46
N ASP A 34 -6.14 -7.35 17.08
CA ASP A 34 -4.87 -7.01 17.73
C ASP A 34 -3.78 -6.62 16.72
N ASP A 35 -2.66 -6.09 17.22
CA ASP A 35 -1.55 -5.66 16.36
C ASP A 35 -0.82 -6.85 15.73
N VAL A 36 -0.86 -8.03 16.35
CA VAL A 36 -0.21 -9.25 15.83
C VAL A 36 -0.89 -9.69 14.54
N SER A 37 -2.21 -9.86 14.55
CA SER A 37 -3.00 -10.23 13.36
C SER A 37 -2.86 -9.22 12.23
N ARG A 38 -2.79 -7.91 12.54
CA ARG A 38 -2.54 -6.85 11.55
C ARG A 38 -1.13 -6.94 10.95
N MET A 39 -0.13 -7.20 11.80
CA MET A 39 1.26 -7.34 11.36
C MET A 39 1.47 -8.60 10.53
N ASP A 40 0.81 -9.70 10.90
CA ASP A 40 0.83 -10.96 10.13
C ASP A 40 0.36 -10.74 8.69
N LEU A 41 -0.67 -9.90 8.47
CA LEU A 41 -1.08 -9.51 7.12
C LEU A 41 0.01 -8.74 6.37
N ALA A 42 0.65 -7.75 7.00
CA ALA A 42 1.74 -6.99 6.37
C ALA A 42 2.93 -7.88 5.99
N ILE A 43 3.28 -8.84 6.86
CA ILE A 43 4.32 -9.85 6.62
C ILE A 43 3.90 -10.81 5.50
N ALA A 44 2.64 -11.26 5.47
CA ALA A 44 2.13 -12.13 4.42
C ALA A 44 2.20 -11.46 3.05
N LEU A 45 1.84 -10.18 2.96
CA LEU A 45 1.98 -9.35 1.75
C LEU A 45 3.44 -9.23 1.30
N SER A 46 4.36 -8.94 2.24
CA SER A 46 5.80 -8.88 1.98
C SER A 46 6.34 -10.21 1.43
N ARG A 47 6.02 -11.32 2.10
CA ARG A 47 6.44 -12.68 1.70
C ARG A 47 5.88 -13.06 0.33
N ALA A 48 4.60 -12.79 0.09
CA ALA A 48 3.96 -13.09 -1.19
C ALA A 48 4.54 -12.26 -2.34
N SER A 49 4.90 -11.00 -2.08
CA SER A 49 5.60 -10.13 -3.03
C SER A 49 6.96 -10.72 -3.41
N LEU A 50 7.77 -11.10 -2.40
CA LEU A 50 9.08 -11.71 -2.62
C LEU A 50 9.01 -13.00 -3.44
N GLN A 51 8.07 -13.90 -3.10
CA GLN A 51 7.85 -15.16 -3.83
C GLN A 51 7.46 -14.95 -5.30
N ARG A 52 6.97 -13.76 -5.65
CA ARG A 52 6.52 -13.39 -6.99
C ARG A 52 7.49 -12.42 -7.69
N GLY A 53 8.73 -12.33 -7.19
CA GLY A 53 9.80 -11.52 -7.78
C GLY A 53 9.70 -10.01 -7.48
N GLY A 54 8.85 -9.61 -6.54
CA GLY A 54 8.78 -8.24 -6.03
C GLY A 54 9.72 -8.00 -4.85
N ALA A 55 9.81 -6.74 -4.40
CA ALA A 55 10.56 -6.41 -3.19
C ALA A 55 9.81 -6.87 -1.92
N PRO A 56 10.51 -7.25 -0.84
CA PRO A 56 9.93 -7.85 0.36
C PRO A 56 9.32 -6.80 1.31
N PHE A 57 8.40 -5.98 0.81
CA PHE A 57 7.74 -4.94 1.61
C PHE A 57 6.23 -4.95 1.39
N GLY A 58 5.50 -5.05 2.49
CA GLY A 58 4.04 -5.04 2.55
C GLY A 58 3.54 -4.08 3.63
N ALA A 59 2.41 -3.44 3.37
CA ALA A 59 1.78 -2.53 4.31
C ALA A 59 0.24 -2.58 4.18
N ALA A 60 -0.45 -2.24 5.26
CA ALA A 60 -1.91 -2.22 5.32
C ALA A 60 -2.41 -1.08 6.20
N VAL A 61 -3.51 -0.44 5.79
CA VAL A 61 -4.22 0.57 6.57
C VAL A 61 -5.47 -0.07 7.15
N PHE A 62 -5.65 0.08 8.47
CA PHE A 62 -6.81 -0.41 9.20
C PHE A 62 -7.64 0.75 9.75
N ALA A 63 -8.92 0.49 10.01
CA ALA A 63 -9.84 1.34 10.76
C ALA A 63 -10.47 0.49 11.89
N GLY A 64 -9.85 0.54 13.07
CA GLY A 64 -10.10 -0.42 14.14
C GLY A 64 -9.73 -1.83 13.67
N PRO A 65 -10.62 -2.83 13.79
CA PRO A 65 -10.33 -4.18 13.33
C PRO A 65 -10.54 -4.38 11.82
N LYS A 66 -10.99 -3.36 11.08
CA LYS A 66 -11.31 -3.50 9.66
C LYS A 66 -10.13 -3.10 8.80
N LEU A 67 -9.77 -3.95 7.84
CA LEU A 67 -8.84 -3.59 6.78
C LEU A 67 -9.49 -2.57 5.83
N VAL A 68 -8.79 -1.46 5.57
CA VAL A 68 -9.22 -0.40 4.64
C VAL A 68 -8.54 -0.57 3.29
N ALA A 69 -7.22 -0.79 3.30
CA ALA A 69 -6.44 -0.98 2.09
C ALA A 69 -5.12 -1.71 2.38
N ALA A 70 -4.58 -2.38 1.37
CA ALA A 70 -3.27 -3.02 1.40
C ALA A 70 -2.38 -2.51 0.26
N GLY A 71 -1.07 -2.58 0.47
CA GLY A 71 -0.06 -2.19 -0.51
C GLY A 71 1.17 -3.10 -0.42
N VAL A 72 1.84 -3.25 -1.56
CA VAL A 72 3.17 -3.87 -1.66
C VAL A 72 4.07 -2.97 -2.48
N ASN A 73 5.37 -3.08 -2.29
CA ASN A 73 6.32 -2.28 -3.06
C ASN A 73 6.21 -2.59 -4.57
N ARG A 74 6.10 -1.53 -5.37
CA ARG A 74 6.01 -1.57 -6.85
C ARG A 74 7.12 -0.77 -7.52
N VAL A 75 8.19 -0.40 -6.82
CA VAL A 75 9.25 0.48 -7.35
C VAL A 75 9.80 -0.06 -8.68
N GLN A 76 10.32 -1.28 -8.68
CA GLN A 76 10.88 -1.90 -9.89
C GLN A 76 9.83 -2.16 -10.97
N ALA A 77 8.64 -2.64 -10.57
CA ALA A 77 7.58 -3.00 -11.50
C ALA A 77 6.91 -1.80 -12.19
N SER A 78 6.93 -0.62 -11.55
CA SER A 78 6.33 0.61 -12.08
C SER A 78 7.35 1.59 -12.65
N GLY A 79 8.65 1.44 -12.33
CA GLY A 79 9.68 2.43 -12.66
C GLY A 79 9.58 3.72 -11.84
N LEU A 80 8.80 3.73 -10.75
CA LEU A 80 8.55 4.91 -9.93
C LEU A 80 9.16 4.72 -8.53
N SER A 81 10.18 5.50 -8.21
CA SER A 81 10.92 5.41 -6.93
C SER A 81 10.03 5.57 -5.71
N PHE A 82 8.94 6.34 -5.80
CA PHE A 82 8.04 6.57 -4.68
C PHE A 82 7.07 5.42 -4.39
N ALA A 83 7.00 4.38 -5.24
CA ALA A 83 5.99 3.32 -5.15
C ALA A 83 6.28 2.27 -4.06
N HIS A 84 6.54 2.73 -2.84
CA HIS A 84 6.75 1.90 -1.65
C HIS A 84 5.44 1.31 -1.13
N ALA A 85 5.51 0.25 -0.33
CA ALA A 85 4.32 -0.45 0.15
C ALA A 85 3.38 0.50 0.95
N GLU A 86 3.97 1.32 1.80
CA GLU A 86 3.30 2.33 2.63
C GLU A 86 2.59 3.37 1.75
N MET A 87 3.26 3.89 0.72
CA MET A 87 2.70 4.86 -0.21
C MET A 87 1.51 4.29 -0.97
N ILE A 88 1.61 3.03 -1.42
CA ILE A 88 0.52 2.35 -2.12
C ILE A 88 -0.67 2.10 -1.18
N ALA A 89 -0.41 1.66 0.06
CA ALA A 89 -1.47 1.41 1.04
C ALA A 89 -2.20 2.72 1.42
N LEU A 90 -1.46 3.80 1.69
CA LEU A 90 -2.04 5.11 2.00
C LEU A 90 -2.84 5.68 0.82
N ALA A 91 -2.29 5.66 -0.40
CA ALA A 91 -2.99 6.16 -1.58
C ALA A 91 -4.31 5.42 -1.84
N ARG A 92 -4.33 4.09 -1.64
CA ARG A 92 -5.56 3.30 -1.74
C ARG A 92 -6.53 3.62 -0.61
N ALA A 93 -6.06 3.73 0.63
CA ALA A 93 -6.91 4.09 1.76
C ALA A 93 -7.56 5.47 1.57
N GLN A 94 -6.80 6.47 1.12
CA GLN A 94 -7.29 7.80 0.78
C GLN A 94 -8.41 7.76 -0.27
N ARG A 95 -8.28 6.91 -1.31
CA ARG A 95 -9.35 6.70 -2.30
C ARG A 95 -10.60 6.06 -1.71
N VAL A 96 -10.44 5.04 -0.86
CA VAL A 96 -11.57 4.39 -0.16
C VAL A 96 -12.30 5.36 0.77
N ILE A 97 -11.53 6.17 1.50
CA ILE A 97 -12.05 7.18 2.44
C ILE A 97 -12.65 8.40 1.72
N GLY A 98 -12.24 8.65 0.47
CA GLY A 98 -12.63 9.84 -0.30
C GLY A 98 -11.99 11.13 0.22
N ARG A 99 -10.80 11.05 0.82
CA ARG A 99 -10.06 12.20 1.38
C ARG A 99 -8.58 12.09 1.06
N SER A 100 -7.93 13.22 0.84
CA SER A 100 -6.47 13.27 0.60
C SER A 100 -5.62 12.93 1.82
N ARG A 101 -6.24 12.87 3.01
CA ARG A 101 -5.59 12.60 4.29
C ARG A 101 -6.33 11.51 5.05
N VAL A 102 -5.58 10.56 5.62
CA VAL A 102 -6.14 9.60 6.58
C VAL A 102 -6.40 10.33 7.91
N PRO A 103 -7.61 10.30 8.48
CA PRO A 103 -7.92 11.05 9.70
C PRO A 103 -7.05 10.63 10.91
N ILE A 104 -6.39 11.60 11.54
CA ILE A 104 -5.55 11.36 12.73
C ILE A 104 -6.38 11.09 13.99
N ASN A 105 -7.56 11.71 14.12
CA ASN A 105 -8.42 11.56 15.30
C ASN A 105 -9.40 10.37 15.17
N GLY A 106 -9.03 9.36 14.40
CA GLY A 106 -9.86 8.18 14.13
C GLY A 106 -9.13 6.88 14.45
N PRO A 107 -9.80 5.73 14.31
CA PRO A 107 -9.21 4.43 14.65
C PRO A 107 -8.25 3.93 13.54
N PHE A 108 -7.56 4.84 12.85
CA PHE A 108 -6.74 4.49 11.70
C PHE A 108 -5.32 4.12 12.10
N ALA A 109 -4.80 3.04 11.53
CA ALA A 109 -3.43 2.59 11.74
C ALA A 109 -2.81 2.15 10.41
N LEU A 110 -1.61 2.64 10.09
CA LEU A 110 -0.77 2.03 9.07
C LEU A 110 0.12 0.98 9.75
N VAL A 111 0.07 -0.25 9.26
CA VAL A 111 0.94 -1.35 9.69
C VAL A 111 1.85 -1.71 8.52
N THR A 112 3.15 -1.78 8.76
CA THR A 112 4.17 -1.99 7.72
C THR A 112 5.14 -3.07 8.16
N SER A 113 5.59 -3.90 7.21
CA SER A 113 6.49 -5.04 7.47
C SER A 113 7.91 -4.64 7.91
N THR A 114 8.24 -3.36 7.84
CA THR A 114 9.50 -2.76 8.29
C THR A 114 9.26 -1.31 8.70
N GLU A 115 10.17 -0.75 9.50
CA GLU A 115 10.18 0.69 9.81
C GLU A 115 10.16 1.54 8.52
N PRO A 116 9.35 2.62 8.48
CA PRO A 116 9.19 3.43 7.28
C PRO A 116 10.45 4.26 6.98
N CYS A 117 10.81 4.37 5.70
CA CYS A 117 11.87 5.29 5.29
C CYS A 117 11.41 6.77 5.41
N CYS A 118 12.33 7.72 5.26
CA CYS A 118 12.02 9.16 5.40
C CYS A 118 10.86 9.64 4.50
N GLN A 119 10.74 9.12 3.28
CA GLN A 119 9.60 9.42 2.39
C GLN A 119 8.29 8.93 2.99
N CYS A 120 8.24 7.67 3.43
CA CYS A 120 7.01 7.04 3.92
C CYS A 120 6.60 7.61 5.28
N LEU A 121 7.59 7.88 6.15
CA LEU A 121 7.38 8.59 7.40
C LEU A 121 6.82 9.99 7.16
N GLY A 122 7.37 10.74 6.19
CA GLY A 122 6.87 12.05 5.80
C GLY A 122 5.41 12.01 5.31
N ALA A 123 5.04 10.96 4.57
CA ALA A 123 3.67 10.79 4.07
C ALA A 123 2.64 10.60 5.20
N LEU A 124 3.02 10.10 6.37
CA LEU A 124 2.10 9.92 7.52
C LEU A 124 1.55 11.24 8.07
N PHE A 125 2.24 12.36 7.84
CA PHE A 125 1.79 13.66 8.30
C PHE A 125 0.66 14.26 7.46
N PHE A 126 0.46 13.78 6.22
CA PHE A 126 -0.42 14.36 5.20
C PHE A 126 -1.61 13.47 4.82
#